data_AF-A0A445EX09-F1
#
_entry.id   AF-A0A445EX09-F1
#
_cell.length_a   1.000
_cell.length_b   1.000
_cell.length_c   1.000
_cell.angle_alpha   90.00
_cell.angle_beta   90.00
_cell.angle_gamma   90.00
#
_symmetry.space_group_name_H-M   'P 1'
#
loop_
_entity.id
_entity.type
_entity.pdbx_description
1 polymer ?
#
loop_
_entity_poly.entity_id
_entity_poly.type
_entity_poly.pdbx_seq_one_letter_code
_entity_poly.pdbx_strand_id
1 'polypeptide(L)' 'MKKSSYTLKIFNLAGVQIVDICLATRPHNGGLINLQELCHLLRQRRKSDRGVVSEDDCLRAISKLKVL' A
#
# COMPACT_ATOMS: atom_id res chain seq x y z
N MET A 1 12.30 18.68 -16.36
CA MET A 1 12.49 18.35 -14.92
C MET A 1 11.14 18.05 -14.23
N LYS A 2 10.50 16.90 -14.50
CA LYS A 2 9.18 16.56 -13.91
C LYS A 2 9.18 15.39 -12.90
N LYS A 3 10.34 14.85 -12.48
CA LYS A 3 10.40 13.65 -11.63
C LYS A 3 9.95 13.85 -10.17
N SER A 4 9.96 15.08 -9.63
CA SER A 4 9.73 15.31 -8.19
C SER A 4 8.26 15.22 -7.74
N SER A 5 7.30 15.63 -8.59
CA SER A 5 5.88 15.70 -8.19
C SER A 5 5.17 14.32 -8.24
N TYR A 6 5.57 13.43 -9.15
CA TYR A 6 4.95 12.09 -9.24
C TYR A 6 5.41 11.15 -8.12
N THR A 7 6.66 11.23 -7.70
CA THR A 7 7.18 10.39 -6.61
C THR A 7 6.50 10.70 -5.27
N LEU A 8 6.22 11.98 -4.98
CA LEU A 8 5.49 12.39 -3.78
C LEU A 8 4.02 11.91 -3.80
N LYS A 9 3.40 11.87 -4.99
CA LYS A 9 2.03 11.38 -5.20
C LYS A 9 1.95 9.86 -5.15
N ILE A 10 2.98 9.14 -5.58
CA ILE A 10 3.05 7.67 -5.53
C ILE A 10 3.23 7.17 -4.08
N PHE A 11 4.03 7.85 -3.27
CA PHE A 11 4.32 7.40 -1.90
C PHE A 11 3.12 7.54 -0.93
N ASN A 12 2.32 8.60 -1.10
CA ASN A 12 1.15 8.84 -0.25
C ASN A 12 -0.03 7.87 -0.53
N LEU A 13 -0.12 7.36 -1.77
CA LEU A 13 -1.22 6.46 -2.16
C LEU A 13 -1.05 5.04 -1.58
N ALA A 14 0.18 4.59 -1.33
CA ALA A 14 0.41 3.25 -0.78
C ALA A 14 -0.13 3.11 0.65
N GLY A 15 0.12 4.09 1.54
CA GLY A 15 -0.35 4.04 2.93
C GLY A 15 -1.87 4.05 3.04
N VAL A 16 -2.55 4.94 2.30
CA VAL A 16 -4.02 5.01 2.29
C VAL A 16 -4.64 3.73 1.73
N GLN A 17 -4.08 3.18 0.64
CA GLN A 17 -4.56 1.91 0.08
C GLN A 17 -4.34 0.72 1.04
N ILE A 18 -3.22 0.70 1.76
CA ILE A 18 -2.96 -0.31 2.79
C ILE A 18 -4.04 -0.23 3.89
N VAL A 19 -4.34 0.96 4.40
CA VAL A 19 -5.38 1.14 5.43
C VAL A 19 -6.76 0.73 4.90
N ASP A 20 -7.12 1.11 3.68
CA ASP A 20 -8.38 0.72 3.05
C ASP A 20 -8.52 -0.81 2.95
N ILE A 21 -7.46 -1.51 2.52
CA ILE A 21 -7.44 -2.98 2.46
C ILE A 21 -7.57 -3.59 3.87
N CYS A 22 -6.86 -3.05 4.86
CA CYS A 22 -6.96 -3.53 6.24
C CYS A 22 -8.37 -3.35 6.80
N LEU A 23 -9.02 -2.21 6.53
CA LEU A 23 -10.40 -1.95 6.97
C LEU A 23 -11.41 -2.86 6.24
N ALA A 24 -11.24 -3.05 4.93
CA ALA A 24 -12.12 -3.89 4.12
C ALA A 24 -12.02 -5.38 4.48
N THR A 25 -10.83 -5.84 4.84
CA THR A 25 -10.60 -7.26 5.18
C THR A 25 -10.88 -7.58 6.65
N ARG A 26 -10.90 -6.57 7.54
CA ARG A 26 -11.13 -6.71 8.99
C ARG A 26 -12.35 -7.57 9.39
N PRO A 27 -13.53 -7.48 8.75
CA PRO A 27 -14.67 -8.33 9.11
C PRO A 27 -14.43 -9.83 8.85
N HIS A 28 -13.50 -10.15 7.94
CA HIS A 28 -13.24 -11.51 7.46
C HIS A 28 -12.05 -12.16 8.17
N ASN A 29 -11.06 -11.36 8.58
CA ASN A 29 -9.79 -11.85 9.15
C ASN A 29 -9.48 -11.32 10.56
N GLY A 30 -10.43 -10.61 11.18
CA GLY A 30 -10.25 -10.02 12.52
C GLY A 30 -9.30 -8.82 12.57
N GLY A 31 -8.86 -8.29 11.42
CA GLY A 31 -7.92 -7.18 11.32
C GLY A 31 -6.45 -7.61 11.21
N LEU A 32 -6.20 -8.90 10.97
CA LEU A 32 -4.87 -9.44 10.72
C LEU A 32 -4.78 -9.93 9.28
N ILE A 33 -3.78 -9.43 8.56
CA ILE A 33 -3.48 -9.82 7.19
C ILE A 33 -1.99 -10.03 7.04
N ASN A 34 -1.59 -11.08 6.33
CA ASN A 34 -0.18 -11.34 6.06
C ASN A 34 0.36 -10.35 5.01
N LEU A 35 1.67 -10.08 5.04
CA LEU A 35 2.29 -9.08 4.16
C LEU A 35 2.18 -9.46 2.67
N GLN A 36 2.30 -10.74 2.34
CA GLN A 36 2.23 -11.25 0.98
C GLN A 36 0.85 -11.03 0.35
N GLU A 37 -0.21 -11.29 1.12
CA GLU A 37 -1.62 -11.09 0.77
C GLU A 37 -1.93 -9.61 0.64
N LEU A 38 -1.48 -8.78 1.60
CA LEU A 38 -1.59 -7.34 1.50
C LEU A 38 -0.95 -6.82 0.21
N CYS A 39 0.26 -7.30 -0.12
CA CYS A 39 0.98 -6.94 -1.33
C CYS A 39 0.23 -7.39 -2.59
N HIS A 40 -0.35 -8.60 -2.58
CA HIS A 40 -1.20 -9.10 -3.65
C HIS A 40 -2.42 -8.21 -3.89
N LEU A 41 -3.18 -7.89 -2.84
CA LEU A 41 -4.35 -7.03 -2.90
C LEU A 41 -3.98 -5.60 -3.34
N LEU A 42 -2.83 -5.08 -2.90
CA LEU A 42 -2.34 -3.76 -3.34
C LEU A 42 -2.06 -3.73 -4.84
N ARG A 43 -1.45 -4.81 -5.37
CA ARG A 43 -1.16 -4.96 -6.80
C ARG A 43 -2.46 -5.04 -7.60
N GLN A 44 -3.46 -5.79 -7.13
CA GLN A 44 -4.77 -5.85 -7.76
C GLN A 44 -5.48 -4.49 -7.82
N ARG A 45 -5.39 -3.71 -6.73
CA ARG A 45 -6.04 -2.38 -6.62
C ARG A 45 -5.33 -1.30 -7.45
N ARG A 46 -4.05 -1.47 -7.80
CA ARG A 46 -3.32 -0.52 -8.65
C ARG A 46 -3.54 -0.86 -10.13
N LYS A 47 -4.26 0.01 -10.85
CA LYS A 47 -4.29 -0.04 -12.32
C LYS A 47 -2.86 0.04 -12.87
N SER A 48 -2.55 -0.81 -13.85
CA SER A 48 -1.26 -1.26 -14.40
C SER A 48 -0.14 -0.22 -14.64
N ASP A 49 -0.40 1.07 -14.47
CA ASP A 49 0.45 2.18 -14.92
C ASP A 49 1.41 2.73 -13.83
N ARG A 50 1.45 2.13 -12.63
CA ARG A 50 2.20 2.67 -11.47
C ARG A 50 3.35 1.81 -10.95
N GLY A 51 3.88 0.92 -11.78
CA GLY A 51 4.99 0.03 -11.41
C GLY A 51 4.59 -1.10 -10.47
N VAL A 52 5.36 -2.19 -10.49
CA VAL A 52 5.15 -3.36 -9.62
C VAL A 52 5.47 -2.98 -8.18
N VAL A 53 4.51 -3.18 -7.27
CA VAL A 53 4.71 -2.98 -5.83
C VAL A 53 5.50 -4.14 -5.26
N SER A 54 6.63 -3.89 -4.60
CA SER A 54 7.34 -4.93 -3.86
C SER A 54 6.86 -5.02 -2.40
N GLU A 55 7.24 -6.08 -1.71
CA GLU A 55 6.99 -6.20 -0.27
C GLU A 55 7.75 -5.12 0.53
N ASP A 56 8.95 -4.72 0.08
CA ASP A 56 9.70 -3.61 0.68
C ASP A 56 8.95 -2.28 0.58
N ASP A 57 8.21 -2.04 -0.50
CA ASP A 57 7.34 -0.86 -0.63
C ASP A 57 6.23 -0.88 0.42
N CYS A 58 5.64 -2.05 0.65
CA CYS A 58 4.62 -2.24 1.67
C CYS A 58 5.18 -2.01 3.08
N LEU A 59 6.36 -2.57 3.39
CA LEU A 59 7.03 -2.38 4.67
C LEU A 59 7.40 -0.92 4.92
N ARG A 60 7.95 -0.23 3.91
CA ARG A 60 8.28 1.20 4.01
C ARG A 60 7.04 2.06 4.23
N ALA A 61 5.93 1.74 3.56
CA ALA A 61 4.66 2.43 3.75
C ALA A 61 4.08 2.19 5.16
N ILE A 62 4.05 0.94 5.63
CA ILE A 62 3.58 0.58 6.99
C ILE A 62 4.45 1.25 8.05
N SER A 63 5.76 1.26 7.89
CA SER A 63 6.69 1.91 8.83
C SER A 63 6.38 3.40 8.99
N LYS A 64 5.97 4.07 7.91
CA LYS A 64 5.51 5.47 7.95
C LYS A 64 4.13 5.65 8.54
N LEU A 65 3.27 4.62 8.56
CA LEU A 65 1.97 4.68 9.24
C LEU A 65 2.12 4.55 10.76
N LYS A 66 3.19 3.91 11.27
CA LYS A 66 3.44 3.77 12.72
C LYS A 66 3.79 5.07 13.43
N VAL A 67 4.20 6.09 12.69
CA VAL A 67 4.55 7.43 13.22
C VAL A 67 3.39 8.41 13.16
N LEU A 68 2.19 7.95 12.76
CA LEU A 68 0.92 8.67 12.84
C LEU A 68 0.16 8.19 14.08
#